data_AF-A0A7W9NLM8-F1
#
_entry.id   AF-A0A7W9NLM8-F1
#
_cell.length_a   1.000
_cell.length_b   1.000
_cell.length_c   1.000
_cell.angle_alpha   90.00
_cell.angle_beta   90.00
_cell.angle_gamma   90.00
#
_symmetry.space_group_name_H-M   'P 1'
#
loop_
_entity.id
_entity.type
_entity.pdbx_description
1 polymer ?
#
loop_
_entity_poly.entity_id
_entity_poly.type
_entity_poly.pdbx_seq_one_letter_code
_entity_poly.pdbx_strand_id
1 'polypeptide(L)'
;MLLGDRHRSLVSVLPDAEGLPDQHRQTVASTWSLSIEYANRLSPAGVAGGLLEVASVLDPNGIPAEVFGSKAVLEMLADQTTHIVDAADAREGLACLHRLGLITWDPGSAPRAVRVHALVQRAARDSLSQGRLSVLARVAADALCEAWPEVERDTALGQVLRANTEAAMTASGDGLWEPDGHAVLFRGGRSLRVWVGGRGRGLLPAAARHGDSPTWPRPPRHPHHTQ
;
A
#
# COMPACT_ATOMS: atom_id res chain seq x y z
N MET A 1 -20.41 -27.25 -20.92
CA MET A 1 -19.41 -26.68 -21.85
C MET A 1 -19.44 -25.16 -21.67
N LEU A 2 -18.63 -24.59 -20.76
CA LEU A 2 -18.48 -23.14 -20.51
C LEU A 2 -17.35 -22.90 -19.47
N LEU A 3 -16.10 -23.18 -19.85
CA LEU A 3 -14.90 -22.85 -19.05
C LEU A 3 -13.77 -22.26 -19.92
N GLY A 4 -14.10 -21.65 -21.06
CA GLY A 4 -13.12 -21.20 -22.06
C GLY A 4 -12.75 -19.70 -22.02
N ASP A 5 -13.58 -18.84 -21.45
CA ASP A 5 -13.50 -17.40 -21.78
C ASP A 5 -12.83 -16.50 -20.73
N ARG A 6 -12.46 -17.02 -19.55
CA ARG A 6 -11.75 -16.19 -18.54
C ARG A 6 -10.23 -16.14 -18.74
N HIS A 7 -9.68 -16.88 -19.72
CA HIS A 7 -8.24 -17.03 -19.92
C HIS A 7 -7.59 -16.00 -20.86
N ARG A 8 -8.35 -15.08 -21.47
CA ARG A 8 -7.88 -14.29 -22.62
C ARG A 8 -7.61 -12.80 -22.37
N SER A 9 -7.42 -12.34 -21.14
CA SER A 9 -7.33 -10.88 -20.88
C SER A 9 -6.19 -10.39 -19.99
N LEU A 10 -5.04 -11.07 -19.90
CA LEU A 10 -3.88 -10.53 -19.17
C LEU A 10 -2.52 -10.74 -19.85
N VAL A 11 -2.49 -10.97 -21.16
CA VAL A 11 -1.24 -10.99 -21.95
C VAL A 11 -1.06 -9.64 -22.64
N SER A 12 -0.55 -8.66 -21.88
CA SER A 12 0.18 -7.46 -22.32
C SER A 12 0.17 -6.53 -21.11
N VAL A 13 1.24 -6.20 -20.40
CA VAL A 13 2.60 -5.85 -20.81
C VAL A 13 3.44 -5.94 -19.54
N LEU A 14 4.44 -6.80 -19.44
CA LEU A 14 5.55 -6.59 -18.50
C LEU A 14 6.83 -7.25 -19.05
N PRO A 15 7.98 -6.55 -19.01
CA PRO A 15 9.26 -7.03 -19.52
C PRO A 15 9.91 -8.05 -18.59
N ASP A 16 10.89 -8.76 -19.14
CA ASP A 16 11.60 -9.93 -18.62
C ASP A 16 12.02 -9.85 -17.15
N ALA A 17 11.40 -10.68 -16.32
CA ALA A 17 12.03 -11.22 -15.13
C ALA A 17 11.95 -12.76 -15.19
N GLU A 18 13.03 -13.33 -15.69
CA GLU A 18 13.52 -14.69 -15.45
C GLU A 18 12.59 -15.85 -15.82
N GLY A 19 12.64 -16.24 -17.10
CA GLY A 19 12.96 -17.60 -17.54
C GLY A 19 12.11 -18.80 -17.11
N LEU A 20 10.94 -18.61 -16.48
CA LEU A 20 10.10 -19.71 -16.03
C LEU A 20 8.86 -19.87 -16.93
N PRO A 21 8.61 -21.08 -17.49
CA PRO A 21 7.39 -21.38 -18.22
C PRO A 21 6.14 -21.09 -17.37
N ASP A 22 5.06 -20.61 -17.99
CA ASP A 22 3.84 -20.21 -17.28
C ASP A 22 3.25 -21.30 -16.38
N GLN A 23 3.44 -22.58 -16.72
CA GLN A 23 3.06 -23.71 -15.87
C GLN A 23 3.82 -23.75 -14.53
N HIS A 24 5.12 -23.47 -14.53
CA HIS A 24 5.90 -23.41 -13.29
C HIS A 24 5.50 -22.21 -12.44
N ARG A 25 5.20 -21.06 -13.07
CA ARG A 25 4.63 -19.89 -12.36
C ARG A 25 3.29 -20.22 -11.71
N GLN A 26 2.43 -20.98 -12.39
CA GLN A 26 1.14 -21.42 -11.84
C GLN A 26 1.32 -22.39 -10.66
N THR A 27 2.24 -23.36 -10.75
CA THR A 27 2.53 -24.29 -9.64
C THR A 27 3.10 -23.58 -8.42
N VAL A 28 4.02 -22.62 -8.61
CA VAL A 28 4.59 -21.86 -7.50
C VAL A 28 3.53 -20.92 -6.90
N ALA A 29 2.72 -20.26 -7.72
CA ALA A 29 1.58 -19.48 -7.25
C ALA A 29 0.59 -20.33 -6.43
N SER A 30 0.29 -21.55 -6.87
CA SER A 30 -0.57 -22.49 -6.14
C SER A 30 0.02 -22.87 -4.78
N THR A 31 1.34 -23.07 -4.73
CA THR A 31 2.09 -23.35 -3.49
C THR A 31 1.97 -22.18 -2.52
N TRP A 32 2.13 -20.95 -3.01
CA TRP A 32 1.96 -19.76 -2.18
C TRP A 32 0.52 -19.51 -1.76
N SER A 33 -0.48 -19.76 -2.61
CA SER A 33 -1.89 -19.72 -2.21
C SER A 33 -2.17 -20.65 -1.02
N LEU A 34 -1.62 -21.87 -1.03
CA LEU A 34 -1.72 -22.80 0.11
C LEU A 34 -0.99 -22.27 1.35
N SER A 35 0.21 -21.68 1.20
CA SER A 35 0.92 -21.04 2.31
C SER A 35 0.17 -19.85 2.90
N ILE A 36 -0.55 -19.07 2.07
CA ILE A 36 -1.40 -17.95 2.51
C ILE A 36 -2.61 -18.47 3.28
N GLU A 37 -3.30 -19.48 2.75
CA GLU A 37 -4.41 -20.14 3.46
C GLU A 37 -3.96 -20.73 4.81
N TYR A 38 -2.74 -21.27 4.86
CA TYR A 38 -2.15 -21.77 6.10
C TYR A 38 -1.78 -20.64 7.06
N ALA A 39 -1.20 -19.54 6.57
CA ALA A 39 -0.90 -18.34 7.36
C ALA A 39 -2.16 -17.79 8.06
N ASN A 40 -3.30 -17.78 7.35
CA ASN A 40 -4.58 -17.31 7.89
C ASN A 40 -5.10 -18.15 9.07
N ARG A 41 -4.68 -19.42 9.16
CA ARG A 41 -5.08 -20.37 10.21
C ARG A 41 -4.12 -20.40 11.40
N LEU A 42 -2.93 -19.82 11.28
CA LEU A 42 -1.94 -19.78 12.36
C LEU A 42 -2.30 -18.68 13.36
N SER A 43 -2.11 -18.96 14.65
CA SER A 43 -2.29 -17.97 15.71
C SER A 43 -1.28 -16.81 15.57
N PRO A 44 -1.71 -15.54 15.73
CA PRO A 44 -3.09 -15.08 15.90
C PRO A 44 -3.90 -15.19 14.60
N ALA A 45 -5.02 -15.92 14.64
CA ALA A 45 -5.80 -16.24 13.45
C ALA A 45 -6.30 -14.97 12.77
N GLY A 46 -6.08 -14.87 11.44
CA GLY A 46 -6.47 -13.70 10.64
C GLY A 46 -5.46 -12.55 10.61
N VAL A 47 -4.51 -12.46 11.56
CA VAL A 47 -3.54 -11.35 11.60
C VAL A 47 -2.53 -11.43 10.46
N ALA A 48 -1.89 -12.58 10.27
CA ALA A 48 -0.92 -12.77 9.18
C ALA A 48 -1.57 -12.55 7.79
N GLY A 49 -2.83 -12.97 7.62
CA GLY A 49 -3.60 -12.73 6.41
C GLY A 49 -3.84 -11.26 6.13
N GLY A 50 -4.40 -10.54 7.10
CA GLY A 50 -4.66 -9.11 6.96
C GLY A 50 -3.38 -8.29 6.72
N LEU A 51 -2.27 -8.66 7.36
CA LEU A 51 -0.97 -8.03 7.10
C LEU A 51 -0.49 -8.28 5.66
N LEU A 52 -0.67 -9.49 5.13
CA LEU A 52 -0.32 -9.79 3.75
C LEU A 52 -1.21 -9.05 2.75
N GLU A 53 -2.51 -8.92 3.05
CA GLU A 53 -3.43 -8.11 2.25
C GLU A 53 -2.99 -6.65 2.17
N VAL A 54 -2.62 -6.04 3.30
CA VAL A 54 -2.07 -4.67 3.34
C VAL A 54 -0.75 -4.60 2.57
N ALA A 55 0.16 -5.56 2.78
CA ALA A 55 1.43 -5.59 2.06
C ALA A 55 1.26 -5.80 0.55
N SER A 56 0.14 -6.39 0.11
CA SER A 56 -0.17 -6.64 -1.30
C SER A 56 -0.48 -5.36 -2.07
N VAL A 57 -0.87 -4.27 -1.40
CA VAL A 57 -1.16 -2.98 -2.05
C VAL A 57 0.01 -1.98 -1.94
N LEU A 58 1.13 -2.39 -1.35
CA LEU A 58 2.30 -1.56 -1.07
C LEU A 58 3.49 -1.87 -2.01
N ASP A 59 4.56 -1.08 -1.94
CA ASP A 59 5.73 -1.25 -2.83
C ASP A 59 6.47 -2.56 -2.48
N PRO A 60 6.63 -3.50 -3.45
CA PRO A 60 7.35 -4.75 -3.20
C PRO A 60 8.82 -4.55 -2.81
N ASN A 61 9.43 -3.41 -3.15
CA ASN A 61 10.86 -3.16 -2.95
C ASN A 61 11.23 -2.66 -1.54
N GLY A 62 10.24 -2.40 -0.69
CA GLY A 62 10.49 -2.05 0.70
C GLY A 62 9.34 -1.29 1.34
N ILE A 63 8.89 -1.81 2.48
CA ILE A 63 7.85 -1.24 3.31
C ILE A 63 8.46 -0.96 4.69
N PRO A 64 8.25 0.24 5.26
CA PRO A 64 8.66 0.53 6.64
C PRO A 64 7.89 -0.35 7.62
N ALA A 65 8.57 -0.85 8.66
CA ALA A 65 7.93 -1.71 9.65
C ALA A 65 6.84 -0.97 10.45
N GLU A 66 7.00 0.35 10.60
CA GLU A 66 6.09 1.27 11.28
C GLU A 66 4.69 1.28 10.64
N VAL A 67 4.60 1.00 9.34
CA VAL A 67 3.31 0.92 8.62
C VAL A 67 2.45 -0.21 9.17
N PHE A 68 3.04 -1.36 9.50
CA PHE A 68 2.30 -2.53 9.99
C PHE A 68 1.90 -2.42 11.47
N GLY A 69 2.59 -1.56 12.23
CA GLY A 69 2.26 -1.25 13.63
C GLY A 69 1.43 0.03 13.78
N SER A 70 0.97 0.63 12.68
CA SER A 70 0.19 1.86 12.72
C SER A 70 -1.20 1.62 13.30
N LYS A 71 -1.82 2.68 13.82
CA LYS A 71 -3.18 2.59 14.36
C LYS A 71 -4.16 2.13 13.27
N ALA A 72 -4.07 2.69 12.06
CA ALA A 72 -4.93 2.30 10.95
C ALA A 72 -4.88 0.78 10.63
N VAL A 73 -3.70 0.17 10.64
CA VAL A 73 -3.57 -1.28 10.37
C VAL A 73 -4.10 -2.09 11.55
N LEU A 74 -3.78 -1.71 12.78
CA LEU A 74 -4.23 -2.41 13.99
C LEU A 74 -5.76 -2.37 14.13
N GLU A 75 -6.41 -1.24 13.86
CA GLU A 75 -7.87 -1.13 13.86
C GLU A 75 -8.50 -2.01 12.78
N MET A 76 -7.94 -2.01 11.57
CA MET A 76 -8.39 -2.87 10.48
C MET A 76 -8.28 -4.37 10.82
N LEU A 77 -7.22 -4.78 11.52
CA LEU A 77 -7.02 -6.15 11.97
C LEU A 77 -7.95 -6.51 13.14
N ALA A 78 -8.17 -5.59 14.08
CA ALA A 78 -9.11 -5.77 15.18
C ALA A 78 -10.55 -5.95 14.65
N ASP A 79 -10.95 -5.21 13.62
CA ASP A 79 -12.28 -5.37 12.99
C ASP A 79 -12.48 -6.74 12.30
N GLN A 80 -11.38 -7.37 11.87
CA GLN A 80 -11.40 -8.68 11.19
C GLN A 80 -11.26 -9.86 12.14
N THR A 81 -10.83 -9.60 13.36
CA THR A 81 -10.58 -10.61 14.38
C THR A 81 -11.56 -10.44 15.53
N THR A 82 -11.68 -11.46 16.38
CA THR A 82 -12.55 -11.40 17.55
C THR A 82 -11.84 -10.87 18.80
N HIS A 83 -10.60 -10.39 18.66
CA HIS A 83 -9.76 -9.91 19.75
C HIS A 83 -9.13 -8.56 19.43
N ILE A 84 -8.65 -7.88 20.47
CA ILE A 84 -7.86 -6.67 20.31
C ILE A 84 -6.51 -7.08 19.73
N VAL A 85 -6.13 -6.48 18.61
CA VAL A 85 -4.83 -6.68 17.96
C VAL A 85 -3.92 -5.52 18.33
N ASP A 86 -2.73 -5.83 18.86
CA ASP A 86 -1.73 -4.83 19.17
C ASP A 86 -0.48 -4.92 18.26
N ALA A 87 0.48 -4.03 18.49
CA ALA A 87 1.72 -3.99 17.72
C ALA A 87 2.60 -5.24 17.92
N ALA A 88 2.43 -5.99 19.02
CA ALA A 88 3.11 -7.26 19.23
C ALA A 88 2.47 -8.36 18.37
N ASP A 89 1.14 -8.43 18.31
CA ASP A 89 0.43 -9.35 17.41
C ASP A 89 0.80 -9.12 15.95
N ALA A 90 0.87 -7.85 15.52
CA ALA A 90 1.29 -7.50 14.17
C ALA A 90 2.72 -7.98 13.87
N ARG A 91 3.63 -7.84 14.85
CA ARG A 91 5.02 -8.32 14.73
C ARG A 91 5.09 -9.84 14.66
N GLU A 92 4.29 -10.55 15.44
CA GLU A 92 4.18 -12.00 15.38
C GLU A 92 3.60 -12.47 14.04
N GLY A 93 2.62 -11.76 13.50
CA GLY A 93 2.08 -11.99 12.16
C GLY A 93 3.16 -11.83 11.07
N LEU A 94 3.97 -10.77 11.13
CA LEU A 94 5.11 -10.59 10.22
C LEU A 94 6.15 -11.71 10.37
N ALA A 95 6.47 -12.12 11.60
CA ALA A 95 7.36 -13.24 11.86
C ALA A 95 6.84 -14.55 11.24
N CYS A 96 5.52 -14.77 11.33
CA CYS A 96 4.85 -15.92 10.75
C CYS A 96 4.95 -15.91 9.21
N LEU A 97 4.63 -14.77 8.57
CA LEU A 97 4.75 -14.60 7.12
C LEU A 97 6.20 -14.81 6.64
N HIS A 98 7.17 -14.31 7.40
CA HIS A 98 8.59 -14.48 7.09
C HIS A 98 9.02 -15.95 7.17
N ARG A 99 8.60 -16.66 8.22
CA ARG A 99 8.87 -18.10 8.39
C ARG A 99 8.24 -18.95 7.27
N LEU A 100 7.11 -18.51 6.72
CA LEU A 100 6.46 -19.15 5.59
C LEU A 100 7.04 -18.74 4.23
N GLY A 101 8.04 -17.86 4.20
CA GLY A 101 8.69 -17.37 2.97
C GLY A 101 7.80 -16.45 2.13
N LEU A 102 6.72 -15.90 2.71
CA LEU A 102 5.79 -15.01 2.02
C LEU A 102 6.31 -13.57 1.96
N ILE A 103 7.10 -13.19 2.96
CA ILE A 103 7.80 -11.89 3.03
C ILE A 103 9.27 -12.11 3.36
N THR A 104 10.11 -11.15 3.00
CA THR A 104 11.42 -10.95 3.61
C THR A 104 11.28 -9.88 4.68
N TRP A 105 11.75 -10.16 5.90
CA TRP A 105 11.71 -9.20 7.00
C TRP A 105 13.09 -9.05 7.63
N ASP A 106 13.66 -7.85 7.50
CA ASP A 106 14.93 -7.45 8.10
C ASP A 106 14.77 -6.10 8.81
N PRO A 107 14.57 -6.10 10.14
CA PRO A 107 14.47 -4.88 10.94
C PRO A 107 15.71 -3.96 10.84
N GLY A 108 16.89 -4.50 10.49
CA GLY A 108 18.12 -3.73 10.34
C GLY A 108 18.20 -2.93 9.03
N SER A 109 17.35 -3.25 8.06
CA SER A 109 17.30 -2.62 6.73
C SER A 109 16.35 -1.41 6.65
N ALA A 110 16.08 -0.73 7.77
CA ALA A 110 15.25 0.48 7.78
C ALA A 110 15.80 1.54 6.80
N PRO A 111 14.94 2.22 6.01
CA PRO A 111 13.46 2.22 6.06
C PRO A 111 12.77 1.11 5.23
N ARG A 112 13.49 0.14 4.68
CA ARG A 112 12.97 -0.95 3.81
C ARG A 112 12.93 -2.29 4.55
N ALA A 113 12.35 -2.30 5.74
CA ALA A 113 12.42 -3.44 6.64
C ALA A 113 11.64 -4.67 6.13
N VAL A 114 10.55 -4.47 5.39
CA VAL A 114 9.72 -5.57 4.88
C VAL A 114 9.67 -5.55 3.35
N ARG A 115 9.81 -6.70 2.71
CA ARG A 115 9.64 -6.87 1.26
C ARG A 115 8.71 -8.02 0.97
N VAL A 116 7.89 -7.87 -0.07
CA VAL A 116 6.98 -8.94 -0.53
C VAL A 116 7.26 -9.22 -1.99
N HIS A 117 7.41 -10.49 -2.34
CA HIS A 117 7.62 -10.87 -3.73
C HIS A 117 6.40 -10.52 -4.58
N ALA A 118 6.63 -9.97 -5.78
CA ALA A 118 5.57 -9.49 -6.67
C ALA A 118 4.51 -10.57 -7.00
N LEU A 119 4.93 -11.83 -7.11
CA LEU A 119 4.01 -12.95 -7.35
C LEU A 119 3.17 -13.30 -6.11
N VAL A 120 3.70 -13.17 -4.90
CA VAL A 120 2.94 -13.34 -3.65
C VAL A 120 1.91 -12.21 -3.52
N GLN A 121 2.32 -10.96 -3.78
CA GLN A 121 1.36 -9.84 -3.80
C GLN A 121 0.26 -10.06 -4.84
N ARG A 122 0.61 -10.56 -6.03
CA ARG A 122 -0.38 -10.88 -7.07
C ARG A 122 -1.35 -11.97 -6.62
N ALA A 123 -0.83 -13.08 -6.08
CA ALA A 123 -1.67 -14.16 -5.57
C ALA A 123 -2.61 -13.69 -4.44
N ALA A 124 -2.12 -12.80 -3.56
CA ALA A 124 -2.93 -12.18 -2.52
C ALA A 124 -4.00 -11.26 -3.11
N ARG A 125 -3.71 -10.46 -4.15
CA ARG A 125 -4.71 -9.58 -4.79
C ARG A 125 -5.74 -10.32 -5.63
N ASP A 126 -5.37 -11.42 -6.27
CA ASP A 126 -6.25 -12.20 -7.15
C ASP A 126 -7.44 -12.82 -6.38
N SER A 127 -7.35 -12.98 -5.06
CA SER A 127 -8.44 -13.44 -4.21
C SER A 127 -9.32 -12.31 -3.65
N LEU A 128 -8.97 -11.04 -3.88
CA LEU A 128 -9.66 -9.88 -3.31
C LEU A 128 -10.64 -9.25 -4.31
N SER A 129 -11.76 -8.76 -3.78
CA SER A 129 -12.68 -7.93 -4.56
C SER A 129 -12.12 -6.51 -4.74
N GLN A 130 -12.55 -5.81 -5.79
CA GLN A 130 -12.17 -4.40 -6.00
C GLN A 130 -12.54 -3.51 -4.80
N GLY A 131 -13.70 -3.75 -4.17
CA GLY A 131 -14.09 -3.02 -2.96
C GLY A 131 -13.13 -3.25 -1.79
N ARG A 132 -12.63 -4.48 -1.63
CA ARG A 132 -11.63 -4.81 -0.59
C ARG A 132 -10.28 -4.17 -0.89
N LEU A 133 -9.84 -4.16 -2.15
CA LEU A 133 -8.61 -3.47 -2.57
C LEU A 133 -8.68 -1.97 -2.27
N SER A 134 -9.81 -1.31 -2.53
CA SER A 134 -10.00 0.11 -2.18
C SER A 134 -9.94 0.37 -0.68
N VAL A 135 -10.51 -0.52 0.16
CA VAL A 135 -10.40 -0.41 1.62
C VAL A 135 -8.96 -0.57 2.07
N LEU A 136 -8.25 -1.60 1.57
CA LEU A 136 -6.86 -1.85 1.92
C LEU A 136 -5.94 -0.69 1.51
N ALA A 137 -6.17 -0.10 0.33
CA ALA A 137 -5.39 1.04 -0.12
C ALA A 137 -5.60 2.29 0.76
N ARG A 138 -6.82 2.52 1.27
CA ARG A 138 -7.10 3.59 2.23
C ARG A 138 -6.42 3.34 3.57
N VAL A 139 -6.53 2.12 4.11
CA VAL A 139 -5.83 1.73 5.35
C VAL A 139 -4.32 1.88 5.20
N ALA A 140 -3.76 1.43 4.07
CA ALA A 140 -2.35 1.59 3.77
C ALA A 140 -1.95 3.08 3.66
N ALA A 141 -2.80 3.91 3.04
CA ALA A 141 -2.59 5.34 2.93
C ALA A 141 -2.63 6.07 4.29
N ASP A 142 -3.54 5.71 5.19
CA ASP A 142 -3.59 6.22 6.56
C ASP A 142 -2.34 5.80 7.34
N ALA A 143 -1.94 4.54 7.24
CA ALA A 143 -0.73 4.02 7.86
C ALA A 143 0.54 4.73 7.35
N LEU A 144 0.62 5.02 6.05
CA LEU A 144 1.71 5.80 5.47
C LEU A 144 1.70 7.24 5.98
N CYS A 145 0.53 7.86 6.18
CA CYS A 145 0.42 9.19 6.79
C CYS A 145 0.90 9.21 8.24
N GLU A 146 0.59 8.18 9.03
CA GLU A 146 1.07 8.03 10.42
C GLU A 146 2.59 7.83 10.46
N ALA A 147 3.14 7.03 9.55
CA ALA A 147 4.58 6.78 9.45
C ALA A 147 5.37 7.96 8.87
N TRP A 148 4.71 8.90 8.18
CA TRP A 148 5.38 10.04 7.57
C TRP A 148 5.72 11.09 8.64
N PRO A 149 7.00 11.46 8.81
CA PRO A 149 7.37 12.52 9.75
C PRO A 149 6.82 13.88 9.31
N GLU A 150 6.54 14.78 10.26
CA GLU A 150 6.11 16.14 9.96
C GLU A 150 7.23 16.95 9.27
N VAL A 151 8.47 16.72 9.69
CA VAL A 151 9.68 17.29 9.08
C VAL A 151 10.47 16.17 8.43
N GLU A 152 10.53 16.18 7.10
CA GLU A 152 11.31 15.21 6.33
C GLU A 152 12.81 15.51 6.44
N ARG A 153 13.45 14.87 7.42
CA ARG A 153 14.91 14.92 7.61
C ARG A 153 15.64 13.78 6.91
N ASP A 154 14.96 12.65 6.75
CA ASP A 154 15.48 11.46 6.10
C ASP A 154 14.90 11.34 4.68
N THR A 155 15.75 11.62 3.70
CA THR A 155 15.39 11.54 2.28
C THR A 155 15.13 10.11 1.80
N ALA A 156 15.78 9.11 2.40
CA ALA A 156 15.59 7.70 2.04
C ALA A 156 14.22 7.21 2.53
N LEU A 157 13.82 7.57 3.75
CA LEU A 157 12.48 7.28 4.27
C LEU A 157 11.41 7.96 3.41
N GLY A 158 11.59 9.24 3.06
CA GLY A 158 10.67 9.95 2.18
C GLY A 158 10.52 9.30 0.81
N GLN A 159 11.60 8.79 0.21
CA GLN A 159 11.52 8.04 -1.06
C GLN A 159 10.72 6.74 -0.92
N VAL A 160 10.95 5.98 0.16
CA VAL A 160 10.21 4.74 0.44
C VAL A 160 8.73 5.03 0.62
N LEU A 161 8.36 6.03 1.41
CA LEU A 161 6.96 6.37 1.65
C LEU A 161 6.23 6.82 0.37
N ARG A 162 6.92 7.57 -0.52
CA ARG A 162 6.37 7.94 -1.83
C ARG A 162 6.14 6.72 -2.73
N ALA A 163 7.12 5.82 -2.84
CA ALA A 163 6.99 4.61 -3.66
C ALA A 163 5.82 3.74 -3.18
N ASN A 164 5.66 3.61 -1.86
CA ASN A 164 4.53 2.90 -1.26
C ASN A 164 3.18 3.59 -1.54
N THR A 165 3.15 4.92 -1.54
CA THR A 165 1.94 5.70 -1.89
C THR A 165 1.55 5.49 -3.35
N GLU A 166 2.52 5.46 -4.27
CA GLU A 166 2.30 5.20 -5.69
C GLU A 166 1.81 3.77 -5.96
N ALA A 167 2.37 2.79 -5.25
CA ALA A 167 1.91 1.41 -5.30
C ALA A 167 0.45 1.28 -4.83
N ALA A 168 0.10 1.93 -3.71
CA ALA A 168 -1.28 1.92 -3.18
C ALA A 168 -2.29 2.53 -4.16
N MET A 169 -1.93 3.67 -4.79
CA MET A 169 -2.74 4.25 -5.86
C MET A 169 -2.96 3.28 -7.02
N THR A 170 -1.89 2.67 -7.51
CA THR A 170 -1.95 1.74 -8.64
C THR A 170 -2.80 0.52 -8.32
N ALA A 171 -2.73 0.01 -7.09
CA ALA A 171 -3.50 -1.16 -6.66
C ALA A 171 -5.00 -0.89 -6.52
N SER A 172 -5.40 0.33 -6.15
CA SER A 172 -6.81 0.71 -5.98
C SER A 172 -7.48 1.33 -7.20
N GLY A 173 -6.73 1.64 -8.25
CA GLY A 173 -7.22 2.49 -9.34
C GLY A 173 -7.69 3.85 -8.80
N ASP A 174 -8.97 4.18 -8.99
CA ASP A 174 -9.56 5.46 -8.57
C ASP A 174 -9.98 5.49 -7.08
N GLY A 175 -9.83 4.37 -6.34
CA GLY A 175 -10.33 4.25 -4.95
C GLY A 175 -9.71 5.19 -3.91
N LEU A 176 -8.55 5.78 -4.21
CA LEU A 176 -7.90 6.81 -3.40
C LEU A 176 -8.24 8.25 -3.83
N TRP A 177 -8.90 8.43 -4.99
CA TRP A 177 -9.35 9.72 -5.50
C TRP A 177 -10.81 10.02 -5.17
N GLU A 178 -11.66 8.99 -5.00
CA GLU A 178 -13.08 9.13 -4.68
C GLU A 178 -13.40 8.78 -3.22
N PRO A 179 -14.37 9.46 -2.56
CA PRO A 179 -15.10 10.63 -3.03
C PRO A 179 -14.29 11.94 -2.93
N ASP A 180 -13.31 12.00 -2.02
CA ASP A 180 -12.33 13.08 -1.88
C ASP A 180 -10.93 12.46 -1.91
N GLY A 181 -9.98 13.14 -2.58
CA GLY A 181 -8.61 12.65 -2.68
C GLY A 181 -7.96 12.42 -1.31
N HIS A 182 -7.36 11.26 -1.10
CA HIS A 182 -6.79 10.89 0.19
C HIS A 182 -5.64 11.81 0.62
N ALA A 183 -5.53 12.11 1.92
CA ALA A 183 -4.52 13.04 2.47
C ALA A 183 -3.07 12.66 2.12
N VAL A 184 -2.80 11.36 1.97
CA VAL A 184 -1.47 10.82 1.59
C VAL A 184 -0.99 11.35 0.24
N LEU A 185 -1.91 11.58 -0.71
CA LEU A 185 -1.60 12.07 -2.06
C LEU A 185 -1.05 13.50 -2.00
N PHE A 186 -1.66 14.33 -1.15
CA PHE A 186 -1.20 15.70 -0.91
C PHE A 186 0.11 15.74 -0.14
N ARG A 187 0.34 14.78 0.77
CA ARG A 187 1.61 14.67 1.51
C ARG A 187 2.77 14.24 0.61
N GLY A 188 2.54 13.25 -0.26
CA GLY A 188 3.46 12.87 -1.34
C GLY A 188 3.78 14.06 -2.25
N GLY A 189 2.78 14.82 -2.69
CA GLY A 189 2.98 16.02 -3.51
C GLY A 189 3.76 17.15 -2.81
N ARG A 190 3.53 17.38 -1.52
CA ARG A 190 4.26 18.39 -0.72
C ARG A 190 5.72 18.01 -0.50
N SER A 191 6.00 16.73 -0.30
CA SER A 191 7.37 16.23 -0.17
C SER A 191 8.22 16.44 -1.44
N LEU A 192 7.58 16.50 -2.62
CA LEU A 192 8.25 16.82 -3.90
C LEU A 192 8.52 18.32 -4.09
N ARG A 193 7.75 19.20 -3.45
CA ARG A 193 7.94 20.67 -3.57
C ARG A 193 9.15 21.20 -2.81
N VAL A 194 9.80 20.39 -1.97
CA VAL A 194 11.08 20.73 -1.32
C VAL A 194 12.28 20.52 -2.25
N TRP A 195 12.09 19.94 -3.45
CA TRP A 195 13.14 19.81 -4.46
C TRP A 195 12.80 20.64 -5.71
N VAL A 196 13.33 21.86 -5.82
CA VAL A 196 13.21 22.66 -7.04
C VAL A 196 14.25 22.19 -8.05
N GLY A 197 13.78 21.73 -9.22
CA GLY A 197 14.52 21.76 -10.48
C GLY A 197 14.81 20.40 -11.11
N GLY A 198 13.97 19.96 -12.05
CA GLY A 198 14.35 18.85 -12.93
C GLY A 198 13.22 18.16 -13.72
N ARG A 199 12.72 18.83 -14.77
CA ARG A 199 12.04 18.24 -15.95
C ARG A 199 10.90 17.25 -15.69
N GLY A 200 9.70 17.79 -15.45
CA GLY A 200 8.45 17.06 -15.64
C GLY A 200 8.17 16.82 -17.12
N ARG A 201 8.15 15.55 -17.53
CA ARG A 201 7.57 15.10 -18.80
C ARG A 201 6.27 14.35 -18.49
N GLY A 202 5.17 15.09 -18.56
CA GLY A 202 3.86 14.65 -19.02
C GLY A 202 3.09 13.61 -18.20
N LEU A 203 2.37 14.08 -17.18
CA LEU A 203 1.06 13.53 -16.81
C LEU A 203 0.17 14.70 -16.36
N LEU A 204 -0.65 15.19 -17.28
CA LEU A 204 -1.83 15.99 -16.96
C LEU A 204 -3.01 15.03 -16.84
N PRO A 205 -3.70 14.91 -15.70
CA PRO A 205 -5.02 14.31 -15.66
C PRO A 205 -6.10 15.41 -15.70
N ALA A 206 -6.95 15.31 -16.73
CA ALA A 206 -8.41 15.40 -16.75
C ALA A 206 -9.22 16.20 -15.69
N ALA A 207 -8.69 17.23 -15.03
CA ALA A 207 -9.41 18.02 -14.02
C ALA A 207 -10.08 19.30 -14.60
N ALA A 208 -10.71 19.22 -15.77
CA ALA A 208 -11.33 20.37 -16.44
C ALA A 208 -12.82 20.18 -16.80
N ARG A 209 -13.57 19.38 -16.04
CA ARG A 209 -15.02 19.20 -16.31
C ARG A 209 -15.97 19.28 -15.12
N HIS A 210 -15.52 19.64 -13.92
CA HIS A 210 -16.43 20.08 -12.87
C HIS A 210 -15.97 21.44 -12.35
N GLY A 211 -16.64 22.48 -12.85
CA GLY A 211 -16.58 23.79 -12.24
C GLY A 211 -17.37 23.72 -10.94
N ASP A 212 -16.66 23.77 -9.82
CA ASP A 212 -17.08 24.46 -8.62
C ASP A 212 -15.83 24.89 -7.86
N SER A 213 -15.70 26.20 -7.67
CA SER A 213 -14.56 26.81 -6.99
C SER A 213 -14.68 26.59 -5.49
N PRO A 214 -13.69 26.03 -4.78
CA PRO A 214 -13.71 26.02 -3.33
C PRO A 214 -13.44 27.44 -2.82
N THR A 215 -14.45 28.07 -2.22
CA THR A 215 -14.32 29.34 -1.53
C THR A 215 -13.54 29.14 -0.23
N TRP A 216 -12.25 29.49 -0.23
CA TRP A 216 -11.47 29.53 1.00
C TRP A 216 -11.84 30.76 1.84
N PRO A 217 -12.14 30.63 3.15
CA PRO A 217 -12.36 31.76 4.02
C PRO A 217 -11.05 32.54 4.23
N ARG A 218 -11.07 33.83 3.86
CA ARG A 218 -9.94 34.75 4.08
C ARG A 218 -9.69 34.92 5.59
N PRO A 219 -8.44 34.87 6.07
CA PRO A 219 -8.13 35.18 7.47
C PRO A 219 -8.41 36.66 7.78
N PRO A 220 -8.81 36.99 9.02
CA PRO A 220 -9.16 38.35 9.41
C PRO A 220 -7.93 39.27 9.39
N ARG A 221 -8.12 40.48 8.87
CA ARG A 221 -7.09 41.54 8.90
C ARG A 221 -6.98 42.09 10.32
N HIS A 222 -5.81 41.93 10.95
CA HIS A 222 -5.46 42.66 12.17
C HIS A 222 -5.35 44.16 11.87
N PRO A 223 -5.90 45.06 12.70
CA PRO A 223 -5.71 46.49 12.54
C PRO A 223 -4.29 46.90 12.96
N HIS A 224 -3.70 47.78 12.14
CA HIS A 224 -2.42 48.41 12.38
C HIS A 224 -2.46 49.26 13.66
N HIS A 225 -1.65 48.90 14.65
CA HIS A 225 -1.20 49.85 15.67
C HIS A 225 -0.31 50.89 14.98
N THR A 226 -0.78 52.13 14.93
CA THR A 226 0.06 53.31 14.68
C THR A 226 0.17 54.05 16.00
N GLN A 227 1.41 54.46 16.31
CA GLN A 227 1.90 55.31 17.39
C GLN A 227 0.88 56.12 18.19
#